data_AF-A0AAE8STV6-F1
#
_entry.id   AF-A0AAE8STV6-F1
#
_cell.length_a   1.000
_cell.length_b   1.000
_cell.length_c   1.000
_cell.angle_alpha   90.00
_cell.angle_beta   90.00
_cell.angle_gamma   90.00
#
_symmetry.space_group_name_H-M   'P 1'
#
loop_
_entity.id
_entity.type
_entity.pdbx_description
1 polymer ?
#
loop_
_entity_poly.entity_id
_entity_poly.type
_entity_poly.pdbx_seq_one_letter_code
_entity_poly.pdbx_strand_id
1 'polypeptide(L)'
;MVSTRSSSKRSSAGPDPTWSHKPTGLTLLWLAISLVLVAWDTGYVLLRPHTMEGGFLHEPIWVPYKLYGTIDHVYGWKAWDRGDGFTGAQGAMNLVETTMYLVYLWMWRQGKDTEGRITGRAGGLALLVGWAAAVMTLSKTVLYWLNEYYSGFDNIGHNDAVTLFFLWIIPNGAWLVLPSYMIYSMGGDILDAFTVASRTKSE
;
A
#
# COMPACT_ATOMS: atom_id res chain seq x y z
N MET A 1 -59.70 38.19 -21.62
CA MET A 1 -58.89 37.03 -21.19
C MET A 1 -57.42 37.42 -21.27
N VAL A 2 -56.80 37.79 -20.15
CA VAL A 2 -55.38 38.15 -20.09
C VAL A 2 -54.61 36.87 -19.79
N SER A 3 -53.82 36.39 -20.75
CA SER A 3 -52.95 35.22 -20.59
C SER A 3 -51.63 35.67 -19.97
N THR A 4 -51.45 35.40 -18.68
CA THR A 4 -50.17 35.58 -17.98
C THR A 4 -49.25 34.40 -18.33
N ARG A 5 -48.22 34.67 -19.13
CA ARG A 5 -47.11 33.73 -19.35
C ARG A 5 -46.30 33.60 -18.06
N SER A 6 -46.39 32.44 -17.44
CA SER A 6 -45.49 32.03 -16.35
C SER A 6 -44.07 31.87 -16.92
N SER A 7 -43.16 32.77 -16.52
CA SER A 7 -41.74 32.59 -16.77
C SER A 7 -41.21 31.57 -15.75
N SER A 8 -40.91 30.34 -16.20
CA SER A 8 -40.17 29.41 -15.36
C SER A 8 -38.76 29.97 -15.15
N LYS A 9 -38.42 30.28 -13.89
CA LYS A 9 -37.05 30.54 -13.49
C LYS A 9 -36.28 29.25 -13.72
N ARG A 10 -35.41 29.21 -14.74
CA ARG A 10 -34.32 28.23 -14.78
C ARG A 10 -33.48 28.50 -13.55
N SER A 11 -33.60 27.63 -12.54
CA SER A 11 -32.56 27.47 -11.54
C SER A 11 -31.27 27.20 -12.30
N SER A 12 -30.30 28.10 -12.20
CA SER A 12 -28.93 27.81 -12.58
C SER A 12 -28.51 26.56 -11.83
N ALA A 13 -28.47 25.43 -12.52
CA ALA A 13 -27.80 24.25 -12.00
C ALA A 13 -26.38 24.70 -11.61
N GLY A 14 -26.00 24.44 -10.36
CA GLY A 14 -24.60 24.62 -9.95
C GLY A 14 -23.70 23.81 -10.88
N PRO A 15 -22.39 24.13 -10.96
CA PRO A 15 -21.47 23.32 -11.75
C PRO A 15 -21.62 21.85 -11.35
N ASP A 16 -21.67 20.96 -12.34
CA ASP A 16 -21.74 19.52 -12.11
C ASP A 16 -20.67 19.10 -11.11
N PRO A 17 -20.98 18.17 -10.18
CA PRO A 17 -20.01 17.73 -9.20
C PRO A 17 -18.76 17.17 -9.91
N THR A 18 -17.69 17.95 -9.93
CA THR A 18 -16.42 17.56 -10.50
C THR A 18 -15.76 16.58 -9.56
N TRP A 19 -15.50 15.37 -10.05
CA TRP A 19 -14.78 14.35 -9.30
C TRP A 19 -13.39 14.82 -8.86
N SER A 20 -12.97 14.43 -7.66
CA SER A 20 -11.64 14.70 -7.10
C SER A 20 -11.18 13.57 -6.21
N HIS A 21 -9.87 13.36 -6.13
CA HIS A 21 -9.24 12.44 -5.17
C HIS A 21 -8.52 13.23 -4.08
N LYS A 22 -8.64 12.79 -2.82
CA LYS A 22 -7.85 13.29 -1.69
C LYS A 22 -7.42 12.10 -0.81
N PRO A 23 -6.11 11.86 -0.65
CA PRO A 23 -5.63 10.85 0.28
C PRO A 23 -6.14 11.13 1.69
N THR A 24 -6.61 10.10 2.40
CA THR A 24 -7.03 10.27 3.79
C THR A 24 -5.82 10.49 4.69
N GLY A 25 -6.05 11.09 5.87
CA GLY A 25 -4.98 11.25 6.86
C GLY A 25 -4.35 9.92 7.28
N LEU A 26 -5.17 8.86 7.38
CA LEU A 26 -4.69 7.51 7.69
C LEU A 26 -3.82 6.94 6.56
N THR A 27 -4.21 7.13 5.29
CA THR A 27 -3.37 6.73 4.15
C THR A 27 -2.02 7.44 4.17
N LEU A 28 -2.00 8.77 4.41
CA LEU A 28 -0.75 9.53 4.44
C LEU A 28 0.15 9.11 5.61
N LEU A 29 -0.43 8.89 6.79
CA LEU A 29 0.31 8.40 7.96
C LEU A 29 0.88 7.00 7.69
N TRP A 30 0.07 6.10 7.14
CA TRP A 30 0.50 4.75 6.80
C TRP A 30 1.65 4.77 5.80
N LEU A 31 1.53 5.55 4.72
CA LEU A 31 2.61 5.67 3.73
C LEU A 31 3.90 6.27 4.30
N ALA A 32 3.79 7.22 5.23
CA ALA A 32 4.97 7.78 5.89
C ALA A 32 5.72 6.72 6.72
N ILE A 33 4.99 5.81 7.38
CA ILE A 33 5.57 4.72 8.17
C ILE A 33 6.06 3.60 7.24
N SER A 34 5.21 3.15 6.32
CA SER A 34 5.46 1.97 5.49
C SER A 34 6.64 2.20 4.54
N LEU A 35 6.78 3.37 3.93
CA LEU A 35 7.90 3.65 3.02
C LEU A 35 9.25 3.54 3.73
N VAL A 36 9.33 3.99 4.99
CA VAL A 36 10.56 3.88 5.78
C VAL A 36 10.83 2.42 6.14
N LEU A 37 9.84 1.70 6.65
CA LEU A 37 9.99 0.30 7.05
C LEU A 37 10.28 -0.63 5.86
N VAL A 38 9.62 -0.41 4.73
CA VAL A 38 9.82 -1.21 3.52
C VAL A 38 11.14 -0.89 2.84
N ALA A 39 11.58 0.38 2.84
CA ALA A 39 12.93 0.71 2.37
C ALA A 39 14.00 0.07 3.27
N TRP A 40 13.75 0.06 4.58
CA TRP A 40 14.59 -0.63 5.55
C TRP A 40 14.64 -2.14 5.19
N ASP A 41 13.49 -2.81 5.15
CA ASP A 41 13.38 -4.23 4.83
C ASP A 41 13.99 -4.63 3.48
N THR A 42 13.70 -3.86 2.43
CA THR A 42 14.24 -4.11 1.08
C THR A 42 15.76 -4.02 1.06
N GLY A 43 16.33 -3.05 1.79
CA GLY A 43 17.77 -2.91 1.96
C GLY A 43 18.37 -4.14 2.65
N TYR A 44 17.74 -4.62 3.73
CA TYR A 44 18.16 -5.86 4.38
C TYR A 44 18.13 -7.05 3.41
N VAL A 45 17.01 -7.27 2.72
CA VAL A 45 16.78 -8.46 1.88
C VAL A 45 17.67 -8.48 0.64
N LEU A 46 17.74 -7.39 -0.12
CA LEU A 46 18.42 -7.37 -1.43
C LEU A 46 19.94 -7.29 -1.31
N LEU A 47 20.47 -6.90 -0.15
CA LEU A 47 21.91 -6.82 0.10
C LEU A 47 22.44 -7.99 0.92
N ARG A 48 21.64 -9.05 1.13
CA ARG A 48 22.13 -10.30 1.73
C ARG A 48 23.26 -10.91 0.88
N PRO A 49 24.30 -11.49 1.49
CA PRO A 49 24.44 -11.74 2.92
C PRO A 49 25.11 -10.59 3.69
N HIS A 50 25.48 -9.48 3.04
CA HIS A 50 26.25 -8.40 3.67
C HIS A 50 25.51 -7.71 4.82
N THR A 51 24.19 -7.75 4.79
CA THR A 51 23.28 -7.19 5.81
C THR A 51 22.86 -8.21 6.87
N MET A 52 23.09 -9.51 6.66
CA MET A 52 22.79 -10.57 7.64
C MET A 52 23.78 -10.56 8.80
N GLU A 53 23.46 -11.22 9.92
CA GLU A 53 24.36 -11.31 11.07
C GLU A 53 25.76 -11.80 10.65
N GLY A 54 26.80 -11.04 10.99
CA GLY A 54 28.20 -11.30 10.59
C GLY A 54 28.62 -10.64 9.28
N GLY A 55 27.69 -10.06 8.53
CA GLY A 55 27.97 -9.25 7.35
C GLY A 55 28.44 -7.83 7.70
N PHE A 56 29.25 -7.23 6.81
CA PHE A 56 29.88 -5.93 7.09
C PHE A 56 28.90 -4.72 7.08
N LEU A 57 27.70 -4.88 6.53
CA LEU A 57 26.63 -3.87 6.55
C LEU A 57 25.62 -4.09 7.67
N HIS A 58 25.73 -5.19 8.43
CA HIS A 58 24.74 -5.55 9.45
C HIS A 58 24.63 -4.49 10.55
N GLU A 59 25.77 -4.03 11.05
CA GLU A 59 25.86 -3.04 12.11
C GLU A 59 25.96 -1.62 11.52
N PRO A 60 25.28 -0.61 12.09
CA PRO A 60 24.29 -0.67 13.19
C PRO A 60 22.83 -0.77 12.70
N ILE A 61 22.60 -0.80 11.38
CA ILE A 61 21.28 -0.53 10.79
C ILE A 61 20.37 -1.77 10.82
N TRP A 62 20.94 -2.97 10.65
CA TRP A 62 20.20 -4.23 10.51
C TRP A 62 20.26 -5.13 11.73
N VAL A 63 20.81 -4.66 12.84
CA VAL A 63 20.91 -5.39 14.12
C VAL A 63 19.59 -6.07 14.54
N PRO A 64 18.42 -5.43 14.41
CA PRO A 64 17.16 -6.08 14.78
C PRO A 64 16.85 -7.35 13.98
N TYR A 65 17.36 -7.47 12.74
CA TYR A 65 17.17 -8.67 11.92
C TYR A 65 17.91 -9.90 12.44
N LYS A 66 18.90 -9.73 13.32
CA LYS A 66 19.50 -10.86 14.05
C LYS A 66 18.43 -11.59 14.87
N LEU A 67 17.65 -10.85 15.67
CA LEU A 67 16.52 -11.41 16.41
C LEU A 67 15.40 -11.82 15.46
N TYR A 68 15.04 -10.97 14.50
CA TYR A 68 13.91 -11.26 13.63
C TYR A 68 14.12 -12.54 12.81
N GLY A 69 15.33 -12.80 12.33
CA GLY A 69 15.68 -14.03 11.62
C GLY A 69 15.59 -15.31 12.46
N THR A 70 15.53 -15.22 13.80
CA THR A 70 15.24 -16.37 14.67
C THR A 70 13.75 -16.56 14.92
N ILE A 71 12.93 -15.51 14.74
CA ILE A 71 11.48 -15.60 14.83
C ILE A 71 10.92 -16.10 13.50
N ASP A 72 11.40 -15.51 12.42
CA ASP A 72 10.96 -15.79 11.08
C ASP A 72 12.16 -16.21 10.25
N HIS A 73 12.27 -17.51 10.05
CA HIS A 73 13.43 -18.08 9.36
C HIS A 73 13.52 -17.67 7.88
N VAL A 74 12.48 -17.07 7.26
CA VAL A 74 12.62 -16.51 5.90
C VAL A 74 13.65 -15.37 5.89
N TYR A 75 13.85 -14.71 7.02
CA TYR A 75 14.84 -13.64 7.18
C TYR A 75 16.23 -14.11 7.62
N GLY A 76 16.37 -15.38 8.00
CA GLY A 76 17.58 -15.93 8.60
C GLY A 76 18.43 -16.78 7.64
N TRP A 77 19.52 -17.33 8.20
CA TRP A 77 20.46 -18.20 7.49
C TRP A 77 19.81 -19.48 6.96
N LYS A 78 18.78 -20.02 7.64
CA LYS A 78 18.03 -21.20 7.16
C LYS A 78 17.51 -21.03 5.73
N ALA A 79 16.84 -19.91 5.43
CA ALA A 79 16.31 -19.64 4.10
C ALA A 79 17.41 -19.33 3.08
N TRP A 80 18.43 -18.56 3.49
CA TRP A 80 19.56 -18.21 2.63
C TRP A 80 20.37 -19.44 2.19
N ASP A 81 20.77 -20.30 3.13
CA ASP A 81 21.61 -21.48 2.86
C ASP A 81 20.87 -22.53 2.02
N ARG A 82 19.53 -22.55 2.09
CA ARG A 82 18.67 -23.39 1.24
C ARG A 82 18.46 -22.82 -0.16
N GLY A 83 18.89 -21.60 -0.43
CA GLY A 83 18.59 -20.90 -1.67
C GLY A 83 17.10 -20.62 -1.87
N ASP A 84 16.37 -20.35 -0.78
CA ASP A 84 14.94 -20.02 -0.86
C ASP A 84 14.74 -18.66 -1.54
N GLY A 85 14.13 -18.69 -2.73
CA GLY A 85 13.88 -17.49 -3.52
C GLY A 85 12.73 -16.62 -3.01
N PHE A 86 11.91 -17.11 -2.07
CA PHE A 86 10.69 -16.42 -1.65
C PHE A 86 10.97 -15.04 -1.07
N THR A 87 11.86 -14.92 -0.09
CA THR A 87 12.17 -13.63 0.56
C THR A 87 12.81 -12.65 -0.40
N GLY A 88 13.71 -13.11 -1.27
CA GLY A 88 14.31 -12.27 -2.31
C GLY A 88 13.25 -11.72 -3.29
N ALA A 89 12.31 -12.57 -3.70
CA ALA A 89 11.20 -12.15 -4.56
C ALA A 89 10.28 -11.13 -3.87
N GLN A 90 9.99 -11.32 -2.57
CA GLN A 90 9.26 -10.36 -1.76
C GLN A 90 9.97 -8.99 -1.72
N GLY A 91 11.29 -8.98 -1.50
CA GLY A 91 12.12 -7.77 -1.51
C GLY A 91 12.14 -7.06 -2.88
N ALA A 92 12.20 -7.81 -3.98
CA ALA A 92 12.12 -7.24 -5.32
C ALA A 92 10.76 -6.58 -5.58
N MET A 93 9.66 -7.23 -5.15
CA MET A 93 8.32 -6.64 -5.23
C MET A 93 8.18 -5.40 -4.32
N ASN A 94 8.79 -5.40 -3.13
CA ASN A 94 8.85 -4.23 -2.26
C ASN A 94 9.44 -3.01 -2.96
N LEU A 95 10.49 -3.19 -3.78
CA LEU A 95 11.10 -2.09 -4.53
C LEU A 95 10.12 -1.48 -5.55
N VAL A 96 9.39 -2.33 -6.29
CA VAL A 96 8.39 -1.89 -7.27
C VAL A 96 7.23 -1.18 -6.56
N GLU A 97 6.69 -1.79 -5.50
CA GLU A 97 5.61 -1.23 -4.69
C GLU A 97 5.98 0.14 -4.10
N THR A 98 7.17 0.24 -3.50
CA THR A 98 7.71 1.49 -2.94
C THR A 98 7.80 2.56 -4.01
N THR A 99 8.29 2.21 -5.20
CA THR A 99 8.36 3.13 -6.34
C THR A 99 6.97 3.62 -6.74
N MET A 100 5.97 2.74 -6.79
CA MET A 100 4.59 3.13 -7.11
C MET A 100 4.01 4.08 -6.07
N TYR A 101 4.20 3.82 -4.76
CA TYR A 101 3.74 4.74 -3.71
C TYR A 101 4.44 6.09 -3.77
N LEU A 102 5.75 6.12 -4.07
CA LEU A 102 6.49 7.38 -4.26
C LEU A 102 5.98 8.16 -5.47
N VAL A 103 5.69 7.49 -6.59
CA VAL A 103 5.06 8.10 -7.77
C VAL A 103 3.69 8.65 -7.42
N TYR A 104 2.84 7.89 -6.74
CA TYR A 104 1.54 8.34 -6.27
C TYR A 104 1.64 9.61 -5.41
N LEU A 105 2.52 9.60 -4.39
CA LEU A 105 2.73 10.75 -3.52
C LEU A 105 3.29 11.95 -4.27
N TRP A 106 4.23 11.73 -5.20
CA TRP A 106 4.77 12.80 -6.03
C TRP A 106 3.67 13.44 -6.90
N MET A 107 2.86 12.63 -7.59
CA MET A 107 1.75 13.12 -8.41
C MET A 107 0.74 13.91 -7.59
N TRP A 108 0.32 13.37 -6.43
CA TRP A 108 -0.58 14.07 -5.53
C TRP A 108 0.02 15.39 -5.04
N ARG A 109 1.30 15.42 -4.64
CA ARG A 109 1.94 16.65 -4.15
C ARG A 109 2.06 17.73 -5.21
N GLN A 110 2.30 17.36 -6.47
CA GLN A 110 2.41 18.31 -7.58
C GLN A 110 1.05 18.81 -8.07
N GLY A 111 0.03 17.95 -8.05
CA GLY A 111 -1.27 18.25 -8.64
C GLY A 111 -2.35 18.71 -7.67
N LYS A 112 -2.09 18.69 -6.35
CA LYS A 112 -3.10 19.04 -5.36
C LYS A 112 -3.38 20.54 -5.29
N ASP A 113 -4.63 20.90 -5.07
CA ASP A 113 -5.07 22.26 -4.75
C ASP A 113 -4.79 22.64 -3.27
N THR A 114 -5.31 23.80 -2.85
CA THR A 114 -5.21 24.32 -1.49
C THR A 114 -5.92 23.45 -0.45
N GLU A 115 -6.89 22.64 -0.86
CA GLU A 115 -7.65 21.72 -0.01
C GLU A 115 -7.05 20.30 0.02
N GLY A 116 -5.99 20.08 -0.77
CA GLY A 116 -5.30 18.80 -0.89
C GLY A 116 -5.96 17.83 -1.87
N ARG A 117 -6.83 18.32 -2.75
CA ARG A 117 -7.54 17.51 -3.75
C ARG A 117 -6.82 17.58 -5.09
N ILE A 118 -6.81 16.47 -5.82
CA ILE A 118 -6.31 16.39 -7.20
C ILE A 118 -7.44 15.95 -8.12
N THR A 119 -7.57 16.59 -9.29
CA THR A 119 -8.69 16.39 -10.23
C THR A 119 -8.18 15.99 -11.62
N GLY A 120 -9.12 15.69 -12.51
CA GLY A 120 -8.84 15.41 -13.92
C GLY A 120 -7.98 14.16 -14.14
N ARG A 121 -7.34 14.09 -15.32
CA ARG A 121 -6.54 12.91 -15.73
C ARG A 121 -5.37 12.64 -14.78
N ALA A 122 -4.71 13.69 -14.30
CA ALA A 122 -3.59 13.55 -13.35
C ALA A 122 -4.06 12.95 -12.02
N GLY A 123 -5.21 13.41 -11.49
CA GLY A 123 -5.80 12.84 -10.29
C GLY A 123 -6.25 11.39 -10.46
N GLY A 124 -6.89 11.08 -11.59
CA GLY A 124 -7.26 9.71 -11.92
C GLY A 124 -6.06 8.77 -12.01
N LEU A 125 -4.98 9.20 -12.66
CA LEU A 125 -3.75 8.40 -12.76
C LEU A 125 -3.07 8.22 -11.40
N ALA A 126 -2.98 9.28 -10.58
CA ALA A 126 -2.45 9.16 -9.23
C ALA A 126 -3.24 8.13 -8.41
N LEU A 127 -4.57 8.26 -8.40
CA LEU A 127 -5.45 7.34 -7.69
C LEU A 127 -5.26 5.88 -8.15
N LEU A 128 -5.19 5.64 -9.47
CA LEU A 128 -4.98 4.29 -10.00
C LEU A 128 -3.63 3.70 -9.58
N VAL A 129 -2.55 4.49 -9.59
CA VAL A 129 -1.22 4.04 -9.14
C VAL A 129 -1.24 3.69 -7.65
N GLY A 130 -1.81 4.57 -6.81
CA GLY A 130 -1.91 4.33 -5.37
C GLY A 130 -2.77 3.12 -5.03
N TRP A 131 -3.90 2.95 -5.71
CA TRP A 131 -4.79 1.80 -5.54
C TRP A 131 -4.12 0.49 -5.98
N ALA A 132 -3.46 0.48 -7.13
CA ALA A 132 -2.75 -0.70 -7.62
C ALA A 132 -1.58 -1.11 -6.70
N ALA A 133 -0.86 -0.13 -6.15
CA ALA A 133 0.18 -0.40 -5.15
C ALA A 133 -0.41 -1.03 -3.88
N ALA A 134 -1.57 -0.55 -3.39
CA ALA A 134 -2.24 -1.15 -2.25
C ALA A 134 -2.71 -2.58 -2.49
N VAL A 135 -3.25 -2.86 -3.68
CA VAL A 135 -3.57 -4.24 -4.09
C VAL A 135 -2.31 -5.11 -4.09
N MET A 136 -1.20 -4.63 -4.64
CA MET A 136 0.07 -5.36 -4.64
C MET A 136 0.55 -5.67 -3.21
N THR A 137 0.55 -4.68 -2.30
CA THR A 137 0.92 -4.88 -0.89
C THR A 137 0.07 -5.97 -0.26
N LEU A 138 -1.25 -5.90 -0.43
CA LEU A 138 -2.18 -6.88 0.14
C LEU A 138 -1.95 -8.28 -0.43
N SER A 139 -1.92 -8.41 -1.76
CA SER A 139 -1.74 -9.70 -2.44
C SER A 139 -0.44 -10.38 -2.03
N LYS A 140 0.65 -9.61 -1.95
CA LYS A 140 1.96 -10.09 -1.54
C LYS A 140 1.95 -10.57 -0.08
N THR A 141 1.32 -9.81 0.81
CA THR A 141 1.21 -10.18 2.23
C THR A 141 0.33 -11.41 2.42
N VAL A 142 -0.80 -11.50 1.70
CA VAL A 142 -1.63 -12.72 1.70
C VAL A 142 -0.83 -13.91 1.20
N LEU A 143 -0.07 -13.77 0.11
CA LEU A 143 0.80 -14.82 -0.40
C LEU A 143 1.82 -15.25 0.66
N TYR A 144 2.36 -14.32 1.44
CA TYR A 144 3.29 -14.66 2.52
C TYR A 144 2.65 -15.55 3.59
N TRP A 145 1.46 -15.19 4.07
CA TRP A 145 0.72 -16.01 5.03
C TRP A 145 0.33 -17.38 4.46
N LEU A 146 -0.10 -17.43 3.20
CA LEU A 146 -0.43 -18.69 2.52
C LEU A 146 0.81 -19.56 2.33
N ASN A 147 1.96 -18.98 2.01
CA ASN A 147 3.21 -19.71 1.87
C ASN A 147 3.58 -20.42 3.17
N GLU A 148 3.46 -19.75 4.32
CA GLU A 148 3.66 -20.40 5.63
C GLU A 148 2.63 -21.50 5.88
N TYR A 149 1.35 -21.25 5.64
CA TYR A 149 0.31 -22.26 5.84
C TYR A 149 0.56 -23.53 5.00
N TYR A 150 0.84 -23.38 3.71
CA TYR A 150 1.08 -24.49 2.80
C TYR A 150 2.44 -25.16 2.97
N SER A 151 3.39 -24.48 3.62
CA SER A 151 4.69 -25.06 3.99
C SER A 151 4.68 -25.71 5.38
N GLY A 152 3.51 -25.84 6.02
CA GLY A 152 3.39 -26.41 7.37
C GLY A 152 4.02 -25.54 8.45
N PHE A 153 4.03 -24.22 8.23
CA PHE A 153 4.64 -23.21 9.09
C PHE A 153 6.16 -23.43 9.28
N ASP A 154 6.87 -23.88 8.23
CA ASP A 154 8.30 -24.21 8.27
C ASP A 154 9.18 -23.10 8.84
N ASN A 155 8.81 -21.82 8.67
CA ASN A 155 9.65 -20.71 9.10
C ASN A 155 9.25 -20.10 10.44
N ILE A 156 8.02 -20.33 10.90
CA ILE A 156 7.47 -19.67 12.10
C ILE A 156 6.90 -20.62 13.15
N GLY A 157 6.70 -21.90 12.82
CA GLY A 157 6.00 -22.87 13.66
C GLY A 157 6.77 -23.30 14.91
N HIS A 158 8.06 -22.94 15.02
CA HIS A 158 8.89 -23.22 16.20
C HIS A 158 8.68 -22.20 17.33
N ASN A 159 8.04 -21.06 17.07
CA ASN A 159 7.81 -20.02 18.08
C ASN A 159 6.69 -20.41 19.04
N ASP A 160 6.79 -19.98 20.30
CA ASP A 160 5.65 -20.00 21.21
C ASP A 160 4.56 -19.00 20.77
N ALA A 161 3.33 -19.19 21.27
CA ALA A 161 2.17 -18.42 20.84
C ALA A 161 2.31 -16.90 21.12
N VAL A 162 2.97 -16.51 22.21
CA VAL A 162 3.12 -15.08 22.57
C VAL A 162 4.11 -14.43 21.63
N THR A 163 5.26 -15.06 21.43
CA THR A 163 6.29 -14.60 20.48
C THR A 163 5.72 -14.49 19.06
N LEU A 164 5.04 -15.53 18.59
CA LEU A 164 4.40 -15.53 17.27
C LEU A 164 3.37 -14.40 17.14
N PHE A 165 2.54 -14.20 18.16
CA PHE A 165 1.50 -13.18 18.13
C PHE A 165 2.07 -11.77 18.01
N PHE A 166 3.03 -11.42 18.86
CA PHE A 166 3.56 -10.05 18.92
C PHE A 166 4.61 -9.75 17.85
N LEU A 167 5.44 -10.73 17.48
CA LEU A 167 6.57 -10.49 16.59
C LEU A 167 6.30 -10.91 15.15
N TRP A 168 5.25 -11.69 14.87
CA TRP A 168 4.91 -12.09 13.50
C TRP A 168 3.48 -11.70 13.10
N ILE A 169 2.47 -12.06 13.89
CA ILE A 169 1.05 -11.83 13.54
C ILE A 169 0.70 -10.33 13.52
N ILE A 170 0.98 -9.59 14.60
CA ILE A 170 0.64 -8.16 14.66
C ILE A 170 1.38 -7.36 13.58
N PRO A 171 2.72 -7.49 13.41
CA PRO A 171 3.43 -6.75 12.38
C PRO A 171 2.89 -7.07 10.99
N ASN A 172 2.83 -8.34 10.57
CA ASN A 172 2.34 -8.70 9.24
C ASN A 172 0.83 -8.38 9.07
N GLY A 173 0.05 -8.46 10.15
CA GLY A 173 -1.37 -8.13 10.15
C GLY A 173 -1.65 -6.66 9.80
N ALA A 174 -0.76 -5.73 10.19
CA ALA A 174 -0.87 -4.33 9.77
C ALA A 174 -0.80 -4.18 8.23
N TRP A 175 0.03 -4.98 7.56
CA TRP A 175 0.13 -5.01 6.08
C TRP A 175 -1.04 -5.72 5.40
N LEU A 176 -1.92 -6.38 6.15
CA LEU A 176 -3.22 -6.84 5.63
C LEU A 176 -4.29 -5.74 5.79
N VAL A 177 -4.38 -5.15 6.98
CA VAL A 177 -5.46 -4.22 7.33
C VAL A 177 -5.33 -2.88 6.60
N LEU A 178 -4.14 -2.26 6.62
CA LEU A 178 -3.98 -0.90 6.12
C LEU A 178 -4.06 -0.82 4.58
N PRO A 179 -3.44 -1.73 3.81
CA PRO A 179 -3.67 -1.81 2.37
C PRO A 179 -5.13 -2.13 2.01
N SER A 180 -5.81 -3.00 2.77
CA SER A 180 -7.25 -3.24 2.56
C SER A 180 -8.08 -1.97 2.75
N TYR A 181 -7.79 -1.18 3.78
CA TYR A 181 -8.41 0.13 3.97
C TYR A 181 -8.13 1.09 2.81
N MET A 182 -6.88 1.14 2.32
CA MET A 182 -6.53 1.97 1.16
C MET A 182 -7.29 1.55 -0.10
N ILE A 183 -7.37 0.24 -0.38
CA ILE A 183 -8.15 -0.32 -1.49
C ILE A 183 -9.61 0.09 -1.38
N TYR A 184 -10.20 0.00 -0.18
CA TYR A 184 -11.59 0.41 0.06
C TYR A 184 -11.78 1.92 -0.17
N SER A 185 -10.96 2.76 0.45
CA SER A 185 -11.08 4.22 0.36
C SER A 185 -10.85 4.72 -1.06
N MET A 186 -9.75 4.30 -1.70
CA MET A 186 -9.42 4.68 -3.06
C MET A 186 -10.37 4.06 -4.09
N GLY A 187 -10.86 2.84 -3.83
CA GLY A 187 -11.90 2.21 -4.64
C GLY A 187 -13.21 2.99 -4.61
N GLY A 188 -13.58 3.57 -3.47
CA GLY A 188 -14.70 4.52 -3.36
C GLY A 188 -14.54 5.70 -4.31
N ASP A 189 -13.37 6.36 -4.28
CA ASP A 189 -13.09 7.48 -5.20
C ASP A 189 -13.16 7.05 -6.67
N ILE A 190 -12.70 5.83 -7.02
CA ILE A 190 -12.82 5.30 -8.39
C ILE A 190 -14.30 5.14 -8.80
N LEU A 191 -15.15 4.60 -7.91
CA LEU A 191 -16.58 4.43 -8.16
C LEU A 191 -17.30 5.77 -8.31
N ASP A 192 -16.93 6.77 -7.51
CA ASP A 192 -17.44 8.13 -7.62
C ASP A 192 -17.09 8.74 -8.98
N ALA A 193 -15.86 8.51 -9.48
CA ALA A 193 -15.45 8.95 -10.81
C ALA A 193 -16.33 8.35 -11.92
N PHE A 194 -16.62 7.04 -11.83
CA PHE A 194 -17.50 6.37 -12.79
C PHE A 194 -18.95 6.87 -12.70
N THR A 195 -19.41 7.21 -11.51
CA THR A 195 -20.75 7.76 -11.28
C THR A 195 -20.90 9.15 -11.87
N VAL A 196 -19.90 10.01 -11.73
CA VAL A 196 -19.89 11.34 -12.39
C VAL A 196 -19.85 11.18 -13.90
N ALA A 197 -18.96 10.32 -14.42
CA ALA A 197 -18.79 10.11 -15.86
C ALA A 197 -20.03 9.49 -16.54
N SER A 198 -20.83 8.69 -15.83
CA SER A 198 -22.05 8.09 -16.37
C SER A 198 -23.20 9.09 -16.50
N ARG A 199 -23.31 10.05 -15.56
CA ARG A 199 -24.33 11.11 -15.60
C ARG A 199 -24.15 12.04 -16.80
N THR A 200 -22.91 12.39 -17.14
CA THR A 200 -22.60 13.24 -18.30
C THR A 200 -22.97 12.61 -19.64
N LYS A 201 -23.18 11.29 -19.72
CA LYS A 201 -23.61 10.60 -20.97
C LYS A 201 -25.14 10.50 -21.11
N SER A 202 -25.89 10.71 -20.04
CA SER A 202 -27.36 10.57 -20.03
C SER A 202 -28.10 11.88 -20.28
N GLU A 203 -27.39 13.00 -20.42
CA GLU A 203 -27.90 14.31 -20.84
C GLU A 203 -27.49 14.61 -22.30
#